data_AF-A0A3D3AFU9-F1
#
_entry.id   AF-A0A3D3AFU9-F1
#
_cell.length_a   1.000
_cell.length_b   1.000
_cell.length_c   1.000
_cell.angle_alpha   90.00
_cell.angle_beta   90.00
_cell.angle_gamma   90.00
#
_symmetry.space_group_name_H-M   'P 1'
#
loop_
_entity.id
_entity.type
_entity.pdbx_description
1 polymer ?
#
loop_
_entity_poly.entity_id
_entity_poly.type
_entity_poly.pdbx_seq_one_letter_code
_entity_poly.pdbx_strand_id
1 'polypeptide(L)' 'LSALIPFAIWNILKYVLNYVSLSSMIACVLSAFLFKFFSPENQIAFYVMLAAAFFVIFLHRANIKRLLNGTENKTRKKQA' A
#
# COMPACT_ATOMS: atom_id res chain seq x y z
N LEU A 1 -15.24 10.51 -0.98
CA LEU A 1 -15.50 9.11 -0.55
C LEU A 1 -14.39 8.14 -0.94
N SER A 2 -13.86 8.22 -2.17
CA SER A 2 -12.90 7.27 -2.74
C SER A 2 -11.58 7.08 -1.95
N ALA A 3 -11.11 8.08 -1.19
CA ALA A 3 -9.89 7.97 -0.37
C ALA A 3 -10.11 7.32 1.02
N LEU A 4 -11.35 7.27 1.52
CA LEU A 4 -11.65 6.73 2.86
C LEU A 4 -11.52 5.20 2.90
N ILE A 5 -11.92 4.55 1.80
CA ILE A 5 -11.85 3.09 1.64
C ILE A 5 -10.39 2.58 1.71
N PRO A 6 -9.44 3.10 0.90
CA PRO A 6 -8.05 2.67 0.99
C PRO A 6 -7.40 3.04 2.33
N PHE A 7 -7.81 4.13 2.98
CA PHE A 7 -7.33 4.47 4.33
C PHE A 7 -7.81 3.49 5.41
N ALA A 8 -9.07 3.04 5.34
CA ALA A 8 -9.58 2.01 6.25
C ALA A 8 -8.87 0.67 6.02
N ILE A 9 -8.67 0.28 4.77
CA ILE A 9 -7.97 -0.96 4.41
C ILE A 9 -6.51 -0.92 4.84
N TRP A 10 -5.84 0.23 4.69
CA TRP A 10 -4.49 0.44 5.20
C TRP A 10 -4.41 0.26 6.72
N ASN A 11 -5.36 0.80 7.48
CA ASN A 11 -5.39 0.64 8.93
C ASN A 11 -5.59 -0.82 9.34
N ILE A 12 -6.51 -1.55 8.69
CA ILE A 12 -6.74 -2.98 8.96
C ILE A 12 -5.48 -3.80 8.65
N LEU A 13 -4.88 -3.58 7.47
CA LEU A 13 -3.65 -4.26 7.07
C LEU A 13 -2.49 -3.96 8.02
N LYS A 14 -2.36 -2.71 8.48
CA LYS A 14 -1.35 -2.32 9.48
C LYS A 14 -1.54 -3.10 10.78
N TYR A 15 -2.78 -3.27 11.23
CA TYR A 15 -3.11 -4.04 12.43
C TYR A 15 -2.81 -5.54 12.28
N VAL A 16 -3.10 -6.13 11.12
CA VAL A 16 -2.87 -7.56 10.85
C VAL A 16 -1.38 -7.86 10.61
N LEU A 17 -0.72 -7.05 9.77
CA LEU A 17 0.63 -7.29 9.29
C LEU A 17 1.71 -6.74 10.23
N ASN A 18 1.36 -5.82 11.13
CA ASN A 18 2.31 -5.10 12.01
C ASN A 18 3.43 -4.35 11.26
N TYR A 19 3.34 -4.14 9.95
CA TYR A 19 4.32 -3.39 9.17
C TYR A 19 3.63 -2.23 8.44
N VAL A 20 3.98 -0.99 8.80
CA VAL A 20 3.50 0.23 8.12
C VAL A 20 3.90 0.26 6.65
N SER A 21 5.14 -0.12 6.34
CA SER A 21 5.66 -0.13 4.96
C SER A 21 4.90 -1.11 4.06
N LEU A 22 4.63 -2.32 4.54
CA LEU A 22 3.85 -3.31 3.79
C LEU A 22 2.41 -2.84 3.55
N SER A 23 1.78 -2.26 4.57
CA SER A 23 0.41 -1.76 4.48
C SER A 23 0.28 -0.62 3.48
N SER A 24 1.26 0.31 3.46
CA SER A 24 1.29 1.43 2.51
C SER A 24 1.45 0.96 1.06
N MET A 25 2.29 -0.05 0.80
CA MET A 25 2.44 -0.61 -0.54
C MET A 25 1.13 -1.27 -1.02
N ILE A 26 0.48 -2.06 -0.16
CA ILE A 26 -0.80 -2.71 -0.51
C ILE A 26 -1.90 -1.65 -0.75
N ALA A 27 -1.99 -0.63 0.10
CA ALA A 27 -2.98 0.44 -0.05
C ALA A 27 -2.78 1.22 -1.36
N CYS A 28 -1.54 1.44 -1.79
CA CYS A 28 -1.22 2.10 -3.05
C CYS A 28 -1.70 1.30 -4.26
N VAL A 29 -1.39 0.00 -4.29
CA VAL A 29 -1.86 -0.92 -5.34
C VAL A 29 -3.39 -0.97 -5.36
N LEU A 30 -4.02 -1.12 -4.19
CA LEU A 30 -5.47 -1.20 -4.08
C LEU A 30 -6.17 0.08 -4.52
N SER A 31 -5.56 1.25 -4.28
CA SER A 31 -6.10 2.54 -4.72
C SER A 31 -6.20 2.64 -6.25
N ALA A 32 -5.24 2.07 -6.99
CA ALA A 32 -5.30 2.02 -8.46
C ALA A 32 -6.46 1.14 -8.95
N PHE A 33 -6.70 -0.02 -8.32
CA PHE A 33 -7.84 -0.88 -8.65
C PHE A 33 -9.19 -0.26 -8.29
N LEU A 34 -9.29 0.37 -7.12
CA LEU A 34 -10.49 1.10 -6.72
C LEU A 34 -10.78 2.26 -7.68
N PHE A 35 -9.75 2.99 -8.11
CA PHE A 35 -9.93 4.05 -9.12
C PHE A 35 -10.50 3.49 -10.43
N LYS A 36 -10.01 2.34 -10.91
CA LYS A 36 -10.56 1.69 -12.11
C LYS A 36 -12.04 1.32 -11.95
N PHE A 37 -12.45 0.91 -10.76
CA PHE A 37 -13.83 0.55 -10.46
C PHE A 37 -14.77 1.76 -10.40
N PHE A 38 -14.33 2.87 -9.77
CA PHE A 38 -15.16 4.08 -9.61
C PHE A 38 -15.10 5.05 -10.79
N SER A 39 -14.08 4.97 -11.65
CA SER A 39 -13.91 5.88 -12.80
C SER A 39 -13.42 5.11 -14.04
N PRO A 40 -14.23 4.17 -14.56
CA PRO A 40 -13.79 3.25 -15.60
C PRO A 40 -13.47 3.95 -16.93
N GLU A 41 -14.12 5.08 -17.23
CA GLU A 41 -13.91 5.88 -18.44
C GLU A 41 -12.53 6.57 -18.51
N ASN A 42 -11.88 6.85 -17.37
CA ASN A 42 -10.61 7.58 -17.36
C ASN A 42 -9.39 6.64 -17.40
N GLN A 43 -9.12 6.10 -18.59
CA GLN A 43 -8.02 5.15 -18.80
C GLN A 43 -6.63 5.77 -18.56
N ILE A 44 -6.44 7.05 -18.91
CA ILE A 44 -5.15 7.74 -18.72
C ILE A 44 -4.81 7.82 -17.23
N ALA A 45 -5.75 8.27 -16.40
CA ALA A 45 -5.53 8.37 -14.96
C ALA A 45 -5.27 6.99 -14.33
N PHE A 46 -5.92 5.93 -14.80
CA PHE A 46 -5.62 4.56 -14.36
C PHE A 46 -4.17 4.15 -14.63
N TYR A 47 -3.66 4.36 -15.85
CA TYR A 47 -2.27 4.03 -16.17
C TYR A 47 -1.26 4.87 -15.38
N VAL A 48 -1.57 6.16 -15.14
CA VAL A 48 -0.73 7.03 -14.29
C VAL A 48 -0.70 6.51 -12.85
N MET A 49 -1.84 6.12 -12.28
CA MET A 49 -1.90 5.55 -10.93
C MET A 49 -1.18 4.21 -10.84
N LEU A 50 -1.28 3.38 -11.88
CA LEU A 50 -0.58 2.11 -11.95
C LEU A 50 0.95 2.32 -11.99
N ALA A 51 1.43 3.24 -12.83
CA ALA A 51 2.84 3.62 -12.88
C ALA A 51 3.33 4.19 -11.54
N ALA A 52 2.53 5.04 -10.89
CA ALA A 52 2.82 5.55 -9.56
C ALA A 52 2.90 4.44 -8.50
N ALA A 53 2.02 3.44 -8.55
CA ALA A 53 2.08 2.30 -7.64
C ALA A 53 3.37 1.49 -7.81
N PHE A 54 3.78 1.21 -9.05
CA PHE A 54 5.06 0.56 -9.34
C PHE A 54 6.25 1.40 -8.85
N PHE A 55 6.22 2.71 -9.08
CA PHE A 55 7.26 3.62 -8.60
C PHE A 55 7.38 3.64 -7.08
N VAL A 56 6.25 3.67 -6.37
CA VAL A 56 6.20 3.60 -4.90
C VAL A 56 6.77 2.26 -4.40
N ILE A 57 6.42 1.14 -5.03
CA ILE A 57 6.99 -0.19 -4.70
C ILE A 57 8.51 -0.18 -4.90
N PHE A 58 8.98 0.37 -6.02
CA PHE A 58 10.42 0.50 -6.30
C PHE A 58 11.15 1.36 -5.26
N LEU A 59 10.52 2.44 -4.78
CA LEU A 59 11.08 3.28 -3.72
C LEU A 59 11.21 2.50 -2.40
N HIS A 60 10.28 1.59 -2.12
CA HIS A 60 10.26 0.75 -0.92
C HIS A 60 11.10 -0.53 -1.02
N ARG A 61 11.89 -0.73 -2.08
CA ARG A 61 12.73 -1.93 -2.27
C ARG A 61 13.62 -2.28 -1.06
N ALA A 62 14.11 -1.27 -0.34
CA ALA A 62 14.89 -1.47 0.87
C ALA A 62 14.05 -2.07 2.01
N ASN A 63 12.82 -1.58 2.19
CA ASN A 63 11.85 -2.11 3.14
C ASN A 63 11.41 -3.53 2.74
N ILE A 64 11.23 -3.80 1.45
CA ILE A 64 10.92 -5.15 0.95
C ILE A 64 12.06 -6.10 1.30
N LYS A 65 13.32 -5.71 1.08
CA LYS A 65 14.48 -6.51 1.48
C LYS A 65 14.51 -6.78 2.99
N ARG A 66 14.21 -5.77 3.81
CA ARG A 66 14.10 -5.94 5.28
C ARG A 66 12.91 -6.83 5.68
N LEU A 67 11.77 -6.76 4.98
CA LEU A 67 10.62 -7.64 5.20
C LEU A 67 10.97 -9.10 4.93
N LEU A 68 11.61 -9.37 3.80
CA LEU A 68 12.08 -10.72 3.43
C LEU A 68 13.11 -11.27 4.42
N ASN A 69 13.98 -10.40 4.94
CA ASN A 69 14.96 -10.76 5.96
C ASN A 69 14.41 -10.74 7.40
N GLY A 70 13.14 -10.39 7.60
CA GLY A 70 12.53 -10.24 8.93
C GLY A 70 13.09 -9.10 9.79
N THR A 71 13.86 -8.17 9.21
CA THR A 71 14.51 -7.03 9.89
C THR A 71 13.75 -5.71 9.74
N GLU A 72 12.58 -5.72 9.11
CA GLU A 72 11.73 -4.52 9.01
C GLU A 72 11.13 -4.18 10.39
N ASN A 73 11.05 -2.89 10.69
CA ASN A 73 10.49 -2.41 11.95
C ASN A 73 8.99 -2.75 12.05
N LYS A 74 8.66 -3.65 12.99
CA LYS A 74 7.27 -3.88 13.39
C LYS A 74 6.74 -2.64 14.10
N THR A 75 5.58 -2.18 13.67
CA THR A 75 4.88 -1.02 14.22
C THR A 75 4.39 -1.28 15.64
N ARG A 76 4.01 -2.53 15.93
CA ARG A 76 3.77 -2.99 17.29
C ARG A 76 5.03 -3.71 17.76
N LYS A 77 5.87 -3.05 18.56
CA LYS A 77 6.76 -3.79 19.46
C LYS A 77 5.85 -4.52 20.44
N LYS A 78 6.09 -5.81 20.67
CA LYS A 78 5.52 -6.52 21.81
C LYS A 78 5.89 -5.67 23.04
N GLN A 79 4.92 -4.99 23.65
CA GLN A 79 5.15 -4.48 25.00
C GLN A 79 5.40 -5.74 25.85
N ALA A 80 6.50 -5.69 26.60
CA ALA A 80 7.20 -6.80 27.24
C ALA A 80 6.31 -7.96 27.72
#